data_AF-A0A5J5Q3A1-F1
#
_entry.id   AF-A0A5J5Q3A1-F1
#
_cell.length_a   1.000
_cell.length_b   1.000
_cell.length_c   1.000
_cell.angle_alpha   90.00
_cell.angle_beta   90.00
_cell.angle_gamma   90.00
#
_symmetry.space_group_name_H-M   'P 1'
#
loop_
_entity.id
_entity.type
_entity.pdbx_description
1 polymer ?
#
loop_
_entity_poly.entity_id
_entity_poly.type
_entity_poly.pdbx_seq_one_letter_code
_entity_poly.pdbx_strand_id
1 'polypeptide(L)'
;MAEEERKKRVVVESLGWLTESSIMPKKHRAIEGVGVSSILELKAHLYKSQEESKKSKELTGSDVDYHRAKKKISAQDTFSFKNSGVESRALKDKLELKAVNDGSVSYAALEKKAELYDKLVKGELSDEEDKEKYCVDFSRKGFELEKSEQSKVDPDFGNLGAEDEGGGEIDDGHALFKTKFVGPGRTGGTINNDEHKRFVREVHEEANQAREMVSELKLRRQEQAMARREKLRQAYLRKQLEKLKAASKTEQT
;
A
#
# COMPACT_ATOMS: atom_id res chain seq x y z
N MET A 1 13.79 16.53 -71.67
CA MET A 1 12.98 15.36 -72.09
C MET A 1 13.66 14.11 -71.56
N ALA A 2 13.23 13.61 -70.40
CA ALA A 2 13.42 12.23 -69.92
C ALA A 2 12.69 12.12 -68.57
N GLU A 3 11.43 11.67 -68.63
CA GLU A 3 10.63 11.24 -67.49
C GLU A 3 11.19 9.91 -66.95
N GLU A 4 11.45 9.81 -65.64
CA GLU A 4 11.62 8.51 -64.99
C GLU A 4 10.32 8.13 -64.27
N GLU A 5 9.67 7.14 -64.86
CA GLU A 5 8.39 6.57 -64.47
C GLU A 5 8.49 5.83 -63.12
N ARG A 6 7.65 6.23 -62.16
CA ARG A 6 7.47 5.51 -60.90
C ARG A 6 6.67 4.22 -61.15
N LYS A 7 7.36 3.08 -61.15
CA LYS A 7 6.74 1.74 -61.25
C LYS A 7 5.78 1.50 -60.08
N LYS A 8 4.49 1.36 -60.38
CA LYS A 8 3.44 0.97 -59.42
C LYS A 8 3.65 -0.49 -58.99
N ARG A 9 3.81 -0.74 -57.69
CA ARG A 9 3.84 -2.10 -57.14
C ARG A 9 2.43 -2.68 -57.18
N VAL A 10 2.21 -3.69 -58.02
CA VAL A 10 1.01 -4.53 -57.98
C VAL A 10 1.11 -5.40 -56.74
N VAL A 11 0.25 -5.15 -55.75
CA VAL A 11 0.10 -6.00 -54.58
C VAL A 11 -0.80 -7.16 -55.00
N VAL A 12 -0.18 -8.29 -55.34
CA VAL A 12 -0.89 -9.57 -55.48
C VAL A 12 -1.06 -10.13 -54.07
N GLU A 13 -2.29 -10.38 -53.66
CA GLU A 13 -2.62 -11.00 -52.38
C GLU A 13 -1.95 -12.38 -52.30
N SER A 14 -1.02 -12.54 -51.36
CA SER A 14 -0.31 -13.80 -51.15
C SER A 14 -1.30 -14.86 -50.66
N LEU A 15 -1.50 -15.93 -51.44
CA LEU A 15 -2.29 -17.13 -51.10
C LEU A 15 -1.62 -18.00 -50.00
N GLY A 16 -1.14 -17.35 -48.95
CA GLY A 16 -0.61 -17.95 -47.73
C GLY A 16 0.43 -19.05 -47.94
N TRP A 17 0.42 -20.00 -47.02
CA TRP A 17 1.42 -21.07 -46.88
C TRP A 17 1.50 -22.04 -48.08
N LEU A 18 0.47 -22.05 -48.95
CA LEU A 18 0.39 -22.94 -50.11
C LEU A 18 1.35 -22.55 -51.23
N THR A 19 1.75 -21.27 -51.32
CA THR A 19 2.70 -20.79 -52.36
C THR A 19 4.05 -20.35 -51.80
N GLU A 20 4.15 -20.11 -50.50
CA GLU A 20 5.37 -19.62 -49.85
C GLU A 20 6.33 -20.72 -49.37
N SER A 21 5.84 -21.95 -49.14
CA SER A 21 6.66 -23.05 -48.60
C SER A 21 7.62 -23.69 -49.61
N SER A 22 7.47 -23.39 -50.91
CA SER A 22 8.38 -23.84 -51.97
C SER A 22 9.61 -22.92 -52.15
N ILE A 23 9.63 -21.75 -51.50
CA ILE A 23 10.80 -20.87 -51.55
C ILE A 23 11.91 -21.47 -50.66
N MET A 24 13.02 -21.86 -51.27
CA MET A 24 14.20 -22.29 -50.51
C MET A 24 14.65 -21.19 -49.54
N PRO A 25 15.11 -21.55 -48.32
CA PRO A 25 15.63 -20.58 -47.36
C PRO A 25 16.70 -19.71 -48.01
N LYS A 26 16.50 -18.40 -47.99
CA LYS A 26 17.46 -17.44 -48.55
C LYS A 26 18.80 -17.58 -47.81
N LYS A 27 19.90 -17.58 -48.57
CA LYS A 27 21.26 -17.55 -48.01
C LYS A 27 21.40 -16.34 -47.09
N HIS A 28 22.07 -16.53 -45.96
CA HIS A 28 22.24 -15.49 -44.95
C HIS A 28 22.97 -14.28 -45.55
N ARG A 29 22.35 -13.09 -45.46
CA ARG A 29 22.99 -11.84 -45.89
C ARG A 29 23.97 -11.42 -44.80
N ALA A 30 25.20 -11.07 -45.18
CA ALA A 30 26.14 -10.45 -44.26
C ALA A 30 25.62 -9.04 -43.92
N ILE A 31 25.66 -8.70 -42.63
CA ILE A 31 25.28 -7.37 -42.15
C ILE A 31 26.57 -6.59 -41.99
N GLU A 32 26.65 -5.42 -42.62
CA GLU A 32 27.83 -4.55 -42.55
C GLU A 32 28.11 -4.16 -41.09
N GLY A 33 29.36 -4.33 -40.64
CA GLY A 33 29.77 -4.05 -39.27
C GLY A 33 29.46 -5.13 -38.22
N VAL A 34 28.82 -6.25 -38.59
CA VAL A 34 28.53 -7.35 -37.65
C VAL A 34 29.28 -8.62 -38.05
N GLY A 35 30.11 -9.11 -37.14
CA GLY A 35 30.85 -10.35 -37.32
C GLY A 35 29.95 -11.58 -37.38
N VAL A 36 30.34 -12.58 -38.18
CA VAL A 36 29.62 -13.86 -38.33
C VAL A 36 29.50 -14.60 -36.99
N SER A 37 30.52 -14.51 -36.13
CA SER A 37 30.52 -15.06 -34.78
C SER A 37 29.46 -14.42 -33.88
N SER A 38 29.34 -13.09 -33.91
CA SER A 38 28.33 -12.35 -33.14
C SER A 38 26.90 -12.70 -33.57
N ILE A 39 26.65 -12.87 -34.87
CA ILE A 39 25.35 -13.33 -35.39
C ILE A 39 25.02 -14.75 -34.90
N LEU A 40 26.01 -15.64 -34.85
CA LEU A 40 25.83 -17.01 -34.39
C LEU A 40 25.56 -17.04 -32.87
N GLU A 41 26.28 -16.24 -32.10
CA GLU A 41 26.07 -16.08 -30.67
C GLU A 41 24.68 -15.52 -30.34
N LEU A 42 24.23 -14.51 -31.09
CA LEU A 42 22.88 -13.97 -30.96
C LEU A 42 21.81 -15.01 -31.28
N LYS A 43 22.01 -15.83 -32.32
CA LYS A 43 21.12 -16.95 -32.63
C LYS A 43 21.10 -17.98 -31.52
N ALA A 44 22.25 -18.29 -30.92
CA ALA A 44 22.33 -19.21 -29.79
C ALA A 44 21.55 -18.65 -28.58
N HIS A 45 21.67 -17.36 -28.29
CA HIS A 45 20.88 -16.71 -27.24
C HIS A 45 19.37 -16.73 -27.54
N LEU A 46 18.98 -16.46 -28.78
CA LEU A 46 17.58 -16.50 -29.21
C LEU A 46 17.01 -17.93 -29.10
N TYR A 47 17.79 -18.94 -29.50
CA TYR A 47 17.39 -20.33 -29.39
C TYR A 47 17.28 -20.77 -27.92
N LYS A 48 18.25 -20.43 -27.07
CA LYS A 48 18.17 -20.68 -25.61
C LYS A 48 16.91 -20.05 -25.00
N SER A 49 16.63 -18.79 -25.31
CA SER A 49 15.43 -18.09 -24.83
C SER A 49 14.13 -18.75 -25.33
N GLN A 50 14.08 -19.20 -26.59
CA GLN A 50 12.94 -19.94 -27.11
C GLN A 50 12.77 -21.30 -26.44
N GLU A 51 13.85 -22.04 -26.21
CA GLU A 51 13.80 -23.34 -25.53
C GLU A 51 13.39 -23.18 -24.07
N GLU A 52 13.88 -22.15 -23.36
CA GLU A 52 13.41 -21.81 -22.00
C GLU A 52 11.92 -21.44 -21.99
N SER A 53 11.43 -20.72 -23.01
CA SER A 53 10.01 -20.38 -23.14
C SER A 53 9.13 -21.61 -23.44
N LYS A 54 9.64 -22.57 -24.22
CA LYS A 54 8.94 -23.84 -24.48
C LYS A 54 8.98 -24.75 -23.26
N LYS A 55 10.13 -24.84 -22.59
CA LYS A 55 10.32 -25.67 -21.41
C LYS A 55 9.53 -25.15 -20.22
N SER A 56 9.43 -23.83 -20.05
CA SER A 56 8.50 -23.24 -19.07
C SER A 56 7.03 -23.49 -19.43
N LYS A 57 6.69 -23.53 -20.72
CA LYS A 57 5.35 -23.91 -21.20
C LYS A 57 5.05 -25.42 -21.06
N GLU A 58 6.06 -26.27 -21.13
CA GLU A 58 5.96 -27.72 -20.94
C GLU A 58 5.90 -28.08 -19.45
N LEU A 59 6.71 -27.41 -18.61
CA LEU A 59 6.67 -27.50 -17.14
C LEU A 59 5.36 -26.97 -16.54
N THR A 60 4.62 -26.13 -17.26
CA THR A 60 3.29 -25.65 -16.87
C THR A 60 2.13 -26.50 -17.40
N GLY A 61 2.43 -27.70 -17.90
CA GLY A 61 1.44 -28.73 -18.20
C GLY A 61 1.24 -28.91 -19.70
N SER A 62 1.84 -29.98 -20.23
CA SER A 62 1.27 -30.71 -21.36
C SER A 62 0.04 -31.49 -20.87
N ASP A 63 -1.01 -30.77 -20.47
CA ASP A 63 -2.35 -31.36 -20.38
C ASP A 63 -3.07 -31.04 -21.68
N VAL A 64 -3.70 -32.07 -22.22
CA VAL A 64 -4.12 -32.22 -23.60
C VAL A 64 -5.47 -31.53 -23.79
N ASP A 65 -5.58 -30.26 -23.40
CA ASP A 65 -6.81 -29.48 -23.50
C ASP A 65 -6.85 -28.71 -24.82
N TYR A 66 -6.95 -29.46 -25.92
CA TYR A 66 -7.40 -28.89 -27.19
C TYR A 66 -8.87 -28.45 -27.02
N HIS A 67 -9.13 -27.16 -27.27
CA HIS A 67 -10.44 -26.51 -27.47
C HIS A 67 -11.14 -25.78 -26.32
N ARG A 68 -10.55 -25.60 -25.13
CA ARG A 68 -11.16 -24.68 -24.15
C ARG A 68 -10.67 -23.25 -24.35
N ALA A 69 -11.61 -22.31 -24.51
CA ALA A 69 -11.32 -20.88 -24.55
C ALA A 69 -10.44 -20.51 -23.33
N LYS A 70 -9.27 -19.93 -23.61
CA LYS A 70 -8.26 -19.60 -22.60
C LYS A 70 -8.89 -18.79 -21.48
N LYS A 71 -9.04 -19.40 -20.29
CA LYS A 71 -9.19 -18.61 -19.07
C LYS A 71 -7.94 -17.76 -19.01
N LYS A 72 -8.10 -16.43 -19.06
CA LYS A 72 -7.02 -15.50 -18.79
C LYS A 72 -6.46 -15.94 -17.44
N ILE A 73 -5.27 -16.53 -17.44
CA ILE A 73 -4.49 -16.76 -16.25
C ILE A 73 -4.35 -15.36 -15.67
N SER A 74 -5.18 -15.06 -14.66
CA SER A 74 -4.99 -13.91 -13.81
C SER A 74 -3.54 -14.02 -13.39
N ALA A 75 -2.67 -13.17 -13.94
CA ALA A 75 -1.27 -13.15 -13.58
C ALA A 75 -1.25 -13.16 -12.05
N GLN A 76 -0.69 -14.22 -11.47
CA GLN A 76 -0.73 -14.39 -10.03
C GLN A 76 -0.05 -13.15 -9.47
N ASP A 77 -0.86 -12.29 -8.86
CA ASP A 77 -0.46 -10.94 -8.52
C ASP A 77 0.68 -11.09 -7.53
N THR A 78 1.90 -10.79 -7.97
CA THR A 78 3.09 -10.94 -7.14
C THR A 78 3.03 -10.02 -5.92
N PHE A 79 2.11 -9.04 -5.92
CA PHE A 79 1.79 -8.19 -4.77
C PHE A 79 0.71 -8.79 -3.85
N SER A 80 0.04 -9.88 -4.23
CA SER A 80 -0.92 -10.59 -3.39
C SER A 80 -0.27 -11.57 -2.42
N PHE A 81 1.04 -11.84 -2.56
CA PHE A 81 1.80 -12.59 -1.57
C PHE A 81 1.98 -11.72 -0.33
N LYS A 82 0.96 -11.72 0.53
CA LYS A 82 1.02 -11.09 1.84
C LYS A 82 2.02 -11.85 2.70
N ASN A 83 2.78 -11.10 3.49
CA ASN A 83 3.69 -11.69 4.46
C ASN A 83 2.89 -12.44 5.53
N SER A 84 3.19 -13.73 5.75
CA SER A 84 2.48 -14.56 6.74
C SER A 84 2.56 -13.99 8.16
N GLY A 85 3.63 -13.26 8.48
CA GLY A 85 3.77 -12.52 9.74
C GLY A 85 2.78 -11.37 9.89
N VAL A 86 2.41 -10.72 8.78
CA VAL A 86 1.41 -9.64 8.77
C VAL A 86 0.00 -10.21 8.91
N GLU A 87 -0.30 -11.32 8.23
CA GLU A 87 -1.61 -11.96 8.38
C GLU A 87 -1.82 -12.55 9.78
N SER A 88 -0.81 -13.20 10.35
CA SER A 88 -0.88 -13.71 11.72
C SER A 88 -1.05 -12.60 12.76
N ARG A 89 -0.38 -11.45 12.60
CA ARG A 89 -0.61 -10.28 13.45
C ARG A 89 -2.00 -9.70 13.26
N ALA A 90 -2.44 -9.51 12.01
CA ALA A 90 -3.77 -8.97 11.71
C ALA A 90 -4.90 -9.86 12.27
N LEU A 91 -4.72 -11.19 12.28
CA LEU A 91 -5.67 -12.11 12.89
C LEU A 91 -5.69 -11.98 14.42
N LYS A 92 -4.53 -11.83 15.07
CA LYS A 92 -4.45 -11.58 16.51
C LYS A 92 -5.12 -10.26 16.89
N ASP A 93 -4.74 -9.17 16.20
CA ASP A 93 -5.33 -7.84 16.43
C ASP A 93 -6.86 -7.88 16.24
N LYS A 94 -7.35 -8.62 15.24
CA LYS A 94 -8.80 -8.79 15.02
C LYS A 94 -9.48 -9.58 16.12
N LEU A 95 -8.83 -10.58 16.71
CA LEU A 95 -9.38 -11.33 17.85
C LEU A 95 -9.39 -10.48 19.12
N GLU A 96 -8.33 -9.71 19.37
CA GLU A 96 -8.23 -8.81 20.52
C GLU A 96 -9.26 -7.67 20.43
N LEU A 97 -9.38 -7.04 19.26
CA LEU A 97 -10.42 -6.03 19.02
C LEU A 97 -11.83 -6.61 19.12
N LYS A 98 -12.04 -7.88 18.74
CA LYS A 98 -13.31 -8.57 18.99
C LYS A 98 -13.55 -8.80 20.47
N ALA A 99 -12.57 -9.28 21.24
CA ALA A 99 -12.74 -9.46 22.68
C ALA A 99 -13.05 -8.14 23.42
N VAL A 100 -12.47 -7.03 22.96
CA VAL A 100 -12.77 -5.68 23.47
C VAL A 100 -14.18 -5.22 23.05
N ASN A 101 -14.61 -5.51 21.82
CA ASN A 101 -15.94 -5.13 21.31
C ASN A 101 -17.08 -6.07 21.75
N ASP A 102 -16.79 -7.34 22.01
CA ASP A 102 -17.73 -8.35 22.50
C ASP A 102 -18.21 -8.00 23.92
N GLY A 103 -17.54 -7.04 24.58
CA GLY A 103 -17.98 -6.48 25.84
C GLY A 103 -17.97 -7.48 26.98
N SER A 104 -17.45 -8.70 26.80
CA SER A 104 -17.46 -9.77 27.80
C SER A 104 -16.82 -9.36 29.12
N VAL A 105 -15.68 -8.65 29.07
CA VAL A 105 -15.02 -8.07 30.24
C VAL A 105 -15.90 -7.00 30.91
N SER A 106 -16.57 -6.17 30.10
CA SER A 106 -17.51 -5.16 30.62
C SER A 106 -18.76 -5.80 31.24
N TYR A 107 -19.29 -6.87 30.64
CA TYR A 107 -20.44 -7.62 31.14
C TYR A 107 -20.10 -8.33 32.45
N ALA A 108 -18.94 -9.00 32.53
CA ALA A 108 -18.47 -9.61 33.77
C ALA A 108 -18.21 -8.57 34.88
N ALA A 109 -17.72 -7.38 34.52
CA ALA A 109 -17.56 -6.29 35.48
C ALA A 109 -18.92 -5.72 35.94
N LEU A 110 -19.89 -5.61 35.03
CA LEU A 110 -21.25 -5.16 35.34
C LEU A 110 -22.02 -6.17 36.19
N GLU A 111 -21.86 -7.47 35.92
CA GLU A 111 -22.43 -8.57 36.71
C GLU A 111 -21.89 -8.54 38.15
N LYS A 112 -20.56 -8.42 38.32
CA LYS A 112 -19.96 -8.25 39.65
C LYS A 112 -20.45 -7.02 40.39
N LYS A 113 -20.68 -5.91 39.68
CA LYS A 113 -21.28 -4.70 40.27
C LYS A 113 -22.73 -4.95 40.68
N ALA A 114 -23.52 -5.59 39.83
CA ALA A 114 -24.92 -5.92 40.12
C ALA A 114 -25.05 -6.83 41.34
N GLU A 115 -24.23 -7.89 41.44
CA GLU A 115 -24.18 -8.76 42.61
C GLU A 115 -23.83 -7.98 43.89
N LEU A 116 -22.90 -7.02 43.81
CA LEU A 116 -22.56 -6.16 44.94
C LEU A 116 -23.76 -5.30 45.37
N TYR A 117 -24.44 -4.67 44.41
CA TYR A 117 -25.67 -3.92 44.70
C TYR A 117 -26.77 -4.78 45.32
N ASP A 118 -27.01 -5.98 44.78
CA ASP A 118 -28.01 -6.91 45.32
C ASP A 118 -27.69 -7.33 46.76
N LYS A 119 -26.41 -7.57 47.07
CA LYS A 119 -25.95 -7.89 48.43
C LYS A 119 -26.09 -6.71 49.39
N LEU A 120 -25.78 -5.49 48.94
CA LEU A 120 -26.00 -4.25 49.72
C LEU A 120 -27.49 -4.05 50.03
N VAL A 121 -28.37 -4.26 49.05
CA VAL A 121 -29.83 -4.13 49.22
C VAL A 121 -30.37 -5.18 50.20
N LYS A 122 -29.86 -6.41 50.14
CA LYS A 122 -30.24 -7.48 51.07
C LYS A 122 -29.65 -7.35 52.47
N GLY A 123 -28.60 -6.52 52.64
CA GLY A 123 -27.90 -6.37 53.91
C GLY A 123 -27.13 -7.62 54.34
N GLU A 124 -26.72 -8.47 53.37
CA GLU A 124 -25.98 -9.72 53.63
C GLU A 124 -24.46 -9.51 53.70
N LEU A 125 -23.97 -8.29 53.43
CA LEU A 125 -22.56 -7.99 53.56
C LEU A 125 -22.21 -7.81 55.04
N SER A 126 -21.18 -8.53 55.49
CA SER A 126 -20.67 -8.38 56.85
C SER A 126 -19.96 -7.03 56.97
N ASP A 127 -20.36 -6.22 57.94
CA ASP A 127 -19.79 -4.89 58.22
C ASP A 127 -18.26 -4.89 58.38
N GLU A 128 -17.64 -6.03 58.65
CA GLU A 128 -16.19 -6.18 58.80
C GLU A 128 -15.48 -6.31 57.43
N GLU A 129 -16.02 -7.12 56.51
CA GLU A 129 -15.42 -7.30 55.18
C GLU A 129 -15.59 -6.07 54.28
N ASP A 130 -16.70 -5.32 54.46
CA ASP A 130 -17.00 -4.15 53.64
C ASP A 130 -16.09 -2.97 53.93
N LYS A 131 -15.77 -2.74 55.21
CA LYS A 131 -14.90 -1.65 55.65
C LYS A 131 -13.47 -1.84 55.15
N GLU A 132 -12.97 -3.08 55.16
CA GLU A 132 -11.60 -3.35 54.74
C GLU A 132 -11.44 -3.39 53.22
N LYS A 133 -12.43 -3.91 52.48
CA LYS A 133 -12.31 -4.14 51.03
C LYS A 133 -12.79 -2.97 50.18
N TYR A 134 -13.82 -2.25 50.62
CA TYR A 134 -14.50 -1.25 49.80
C TYR A 134 -14.42 0.19 50.34
N CYS A 135 -14.07 0.39 51.62
CA CYS A 135 -13.82 1.74 52.15
C CYS A 135 -12.37 2.18 51.91
N VAL A 136 -12.20 3.48 51.71
CA VAL A 136 -10.88 4.10 51.52
C VAL A 136 -10.32 4.49 52.89
N ASP A 137 -9.20 3.88 53.29
CA ASP A 137 -8.45 4.29 54.48
C ASP A 137 -7.68 5.59 54.22
N PHE A 138 -8.31 6.74 54.45
CA PHE A 138 -7.66 8.04 54.21
C PHE A 138 -6.36 8.23 54.99
N SER A 139 -6.27 7.70 56.20
CA SER A 139 -5.07 7.73 57.04
C SER A 139 -3.93 6.94 56.42
N ARG A 140 -4.22 5.81 55.77
CA ARG A 140 -3.21 4.93 55.16
C ARG A 140 -2.86 5.36 53.73
N LYS A 141 -3.83 5.90 52.99
CA LYS A 141 -3.66 6.42 51.62
C LYS A 141 -2.61 7.54 51.51
N GLY A 142 -2.48 8.39 52.53
CA GLY A 142 -1.43 9.41 52.58
C GLY A 142 -0.02 8.82 52.70
N PHE A 143 0.16 7.84 53.60
CA PHE A 143 1.45 7.19 53.83
C PHE A 143 1.84 6.17 52.76
N GLU A 144 0.87 5.50 52.11
CA GLU A 144 1.15 4.49 51.09
C GLU A 144 1.54 5.13 49.74
N LEU A 145 1.01 6.32 49.44
CA LEU A 145 1.46 7.15 48.31
C LEU A 145 2.89 7.69 48.55
N GLU A 146 3.21 8.11 49.78
CA GLU A 146 4.54 8.62 50.11
C GLU A 146 5.59 7.51 50.26
N LYS A 147 5.23 6.36 50.86
CA LYS A 147 6.12 5.19 51.03
C LYS A 147 6.35 4.43 49.72
N SER A 148 5.40 4.43 48.78
CA SER A 148 5.62 3.90 47.43
C SER A 148 6.49 4.82 46.56
N GLU A 149 6.57 6.13 46.87
CA GLU A 149 7.48 7.07 46.22
C GLU A 149 8.86 7.19 46.92
N GLN A 150 8.94 7.03 48.25
CA GLN A 150 10.19 7.22 49.02
C GLN A 150 10.99 5.94 49.27
N SER A 151 10.45 4.74 49.06
CA SER A 151 11.23 3.48 49.15
C SER A 151 12.02 3.14 47.87
N LYS A 152 12.08 4.06 46.90
CA LYS A 152 12.90 3.95 45.67
C LYS A 152 13.89 5.11 45.49
N VAL A 153 14.43 5.61 46.59
CA VAL A 153 15.64 6.44 46.55
C VAL A 153 16.68 5.79 47.46
N ASP A 154 17.29 4.72 46.96
CA ASP A 154 18.60 4.31 47.47
C ASP A 154 19.63 5.36 47.03
N PRO A 155 20.43 5.90 47.96
CA PRO A 155 21.50 6.81 47.63
C PRO A 155 22.77 5.99 47.41
N ASP A 156 22.98 5.43 46.22
CA ASP A 156 24.37 5.19 45.81
C ASP A 156 24.57 5.02 44.31
N PHE A 157 25.16 6.06 43.70
CA PHE A 157 26.18 5.87 42.68
C PHE A 157 27.31 6.84 42.98
N GLY A 158 28.17 6.46 43.92
CA GLY A 158 29.60 6.71 43.80
C GLY A 158 30.38 6.76 45.11
N ASN A 159 30.63 5.63 45.79
CA ASN A 159 32.01 5.23 46.12
C ASN A 159 32.16 3.77 46.65
N LEU A 160 33.05 3.01 45.98
CA LEU A 160 33.90 1.91 46.48
C LEU A 160 33.27 0.57 46.96
N GLY A 161 33.66 -0.49 46.25
CA GLY A 161 34.37 -1.60 46.90
C GLY A 161 33.63 -2.93 47.07
N ALA A 162 33.93 -3.84 46.15
CA ALA A 162 34.20 -5.26 46.37
C ALA A 162 33.07 -6.27 46.68
N GLU A 163 33.14 -7.33 45.88
CA GLU A 163 32.96 -8.77 46.16
C GLU A 163 31.58 -9.44 46.38
N ASP A 164 31.33 -10.38 45.44
CA ASP A 164 30.80 -11.75 45.59
C ASP A 164 29.29 -12.05 45.41
N GLU A 165 29.06 -12.85 44.34
CA GLU A 165 28.12 -13.96 44.15
C GLU A 165 26.60 -13.86 44.48
N GLY A 166 25.79 -14.19 43.46
CA GLY A 166 24.70 -15.17 43.65
C GLY A 166 23.24 -14.70 43.58
N GLY A 167 22.69 -14.62 42.35
CA GLY A 167 21.45 -15.34 41.97
C GLY A 167 20.05 -14.77 42.31
N GLY A 168 19.31 -14.41 41.24
CA GLY A 168 17.83 -14.48 41.09
C GLY A 168 17.00 -13.49 41.92
N GLU A 169 15.89 -12.88 41.50
CA GLU A 169 14.95 -13.08 40.39
C GLU A 169 14.09 -11.79 40.37
N ILE A 170 14.02 -11.09 39.23
CA ILE A 170 13.44 -9.73 39.14
C ILE A 170 11.96 -9.83 38.69
N ASP A 171 11.07 -9.37 39.56
CA ASP A 171 9.63 -9.15 39.31
C ASP A 171 9.43 -7.88 38.45
N ASP A 172 9.36 -8.11 37.13
CA ASP A 172 9.22 -7.12 36.07
C ASP A 172 7.78 -6.58 35.94
N GLY A 173 7.26 -5.91 36.98
CA GLY A 173 5.91 -5.33 36.96
C GLY A 173 5.83 -3.82 36.75
N HIS A 174 6.88 -3.05 37.09
CA HIS A 174 6.76 -1.60 37.29
C HIS A 174 7.63 -0.73 36.36
N ALA A 175 8.37 -1.33 35.42
CA ALA A 175 9.21 -0.59 34.46
C ALA A 175 8.50 -0.24 33.12
N LEU A 176 7.22 -0.58 32.97
CA LEU A 176 6.51 -0.55 31.68
C LEU A 176 5.85 0.79 31.30
N PHE A 177 5.72 1.76 32.22
CA PHE A 177 5.01 3.03 31.95
C PHE A 177 5.91 4.28 31.87
N LYS A 178 7.20 4.18 32.23
CA LYS A 178 8.19 5.28 32.03
C LYS A 178 9.12 5.07 30.85
N THR A 179 9.02 3.95 30.15
CA THR A 179 9.72 3.71 28.90
C THR A 179 8.88 4.30 27.77
N LYS A 180 9.28 5.48 27.28
CA LYS A 180 8.72 6.06 26.05
C LYS A 180 8.82 4.97 24.97
N PHE A 181 7.68 4.41 24.54
CA PHE A 181 7.62 3.35 23.55
C PHE A 181 8.28 3.86 22.25
N VAL A 182 9.50 3.43 21.99
CA VAL A 182 10.21 3.67 20.74
C VAL A 182 9.80 2.55 19.80
N GLY A 183 8.86 2.84 18.91
CA GLY A 183 8.41 1.89 17.90
C GLY A 183 9.55 1.43 16.98
N PRO A 184 9.46 0.24 16.38
CA PRO A 184 10.50 -0.29 15.48
C PRO A 184 10.73 0.68 14.31
N GLY A 185 11.98 1.17 14.17
CA GLY A 185 12.38 2.13 13.13
C GLY A 185 12.83 3.49 13.65
N ARG A 186 12.64 3.79 14.94
CA ARG A 186 13.28 4.96 15.56
C ARG A 186 14.70 4.59 15.98
N THR A 187 15.66 4.83 15.09
CA THR A 187 17.06 4.97 15.47
C THR A 187 17.14 6.02 16.57
N GLY A 188 17.67 5.67 17.74
CA GLY A 188 17.95 6.57 18.85
C GLY A 188 19.07 7.55 18.55
N GLY A 189 18.97 8.27 17.44
CA GLY A 189 19.70 9.51 17.22
C GLY A 189 18.90 10.62 17.88
N THR A 190 19.54 11.39 18.74
CA THR A 190 19.04 12.67 19.25
C THR A 190 18.90 13.64 18.07
N ILE A 191 17.91 13.45 17.20
CA ILE A 191 17.51 14.47 16.24
C ILE A 191 16.97 15.61 17.10
N ASN A 192 17.62 16.77 17.00
CA ASN A 192 17.22 17.95 17.75
C ASN A 192 15.71 18.16 17.53
N ASN A 193 14.94 18.23 18.61
CA ASN A 193 13.47 18.32 18.55
C ASN A 193 13.03 19.50 17.65
N ASP A 194 13.85 20.56 17.61
CA ASP A 194 13.65 21.72 16.75
C ASP A 194 13.85 21.44 15.26
N GLU A 195 14.79 20.56 14.89
CA GLU A 195 14.96 20.11 13.50
C GLU A 195 13.76 19.26 13.07
N HIS A 196 13.31 18.34 13.92
CA HIS A 196 12.12 17.54 13.63
C HIS A 196 10.88 18.41 13.41
N LYS A 197 10.66 19.42 14.27
CA LYS A 197 9.56 20.39 14.09
C LYS A 197 9.68 21.19 12.80
N ARG A 198 10.89 21.54 12.36
CA ARG A 198 11.13 22.23 11.08
C ARG A 198 10.76 21.32 9.91
N PHE A 199 11.26 20.09 9.89
CA PHE A 199 10.91 19.11 8.85
C PHE A 199 9.41 18.86 8.77
N VAL A 200 8.73 18.71 9.91
CA VAL A 200 7.28 18.53 9.91
C VAL A 200 6.55 19.75 9.33
N ARG A 201 7.00 20.98 9.63
CA ARG A 201 6.41 22.19 9.01
C ARG A 201 6.68 22.26 7.51
N GLU A 202 7.92 22.01 7.10
CA GLU A 202 8.33 22.01 5.70
C GLU A 202 7.52 21.01 4.87
N VAL A 203 7.33 19.79 5.36
CA VAL A 203 6.49 18.78 4.68
C VAL A 203 5.04 19.24 4.55
N HIS A 204 4.48 19.90 5.56
CA HIS A 204 3.12 20.44 5.45
C HIS A 204 3.04 21.58 4.44
N GLU A 205 4.05 22.45 4.40
CA GLU A 205 4.14 23.54 3.44
C GLU A 205 4.26 22.98 2.01
N GLU A 206 5.13 21.99 1.78
CA GLU A 206 5.27 21.31 0.48
C GLU A 206 3.97 20.62 0.07
N ALA A 207 3.31 19.92 1.00
CA ALA A 207 2.02 19.28 0.75
C ALA A 207 0.93 20.31 0.40
N ASN A 208 0.94 21.49 1.02
CA ASN A 208 0.00 22.56 0.71
C ASN A 208 0.28 23.17 -0.67
N GLN A 209 1.54 23.44 -1.00
CA GLN A 209 1.94 23.91 -2.34
C GLN A 209 1.53 22.90 -3.42
N ALA A 210 1.75 21.60 -3.17
CA ALA A 210 1.33 20.55 -4.11
C ALA A 210 -0.20 20.56 -4.32
N ARG A 211 -1.00 20.79 -3.27
CA ARG A 211 -2.46 20.91 -3.37
C ARG A 211 -2.86 22.14 -4.18
N GLU A 212 -2.22 23.28 -3.96
CA GLU A 212 -2.45 24.52 -4.73
C GLU A 212 -2.16 24.31 -6.21
N MET A 213 -0.98 23.77 -6.55
CA MET A 213 -0.59 23.47 -7.95
C MET A 213 -1.59 22.53 -8.64
N VAL A 214 -2.08 21.50 -7.94
CA VAL A 214 -3.11 20.59 -8.46
C VAL A 214 -4.43 21.32 -8.68
N SER A 215 -4.82 22.21 -7.76
CA SER A 215 -6.03 23.02 -7.90
C SER A 215 -5.96 23.96 -9.11
N GLU A 216 -4.81 24.59 -9.35
CA GLU A 216 -4.56 25.46 -10.50
C GLU A 216 -4.61 24.68 -11.81
N LEU A 217 -3.96 23.52 -11.86
CA LEU A 217 -4.02 22.63 -13.03
C LEU A 217 -5.45 22.19 -13.35
N LYS A 218 -6.26 21.90 -12.32
CA LYS A 218 -7.67 21.55 -12.48
C LYS A 218 -8.47 22.73 -13.03
N LEU A 219 -8.25 23.94 -12.51
CA LEU A 219 -8.88 25.16 -13.00
C LEU A 219 -8.55 25.41 -14.47
N ARG A 220 -7.26 25.32 -14.84
CA ARG A 220 -6.80 25.47 -16.22
C ARG A 220 -7.44 24.44 -17.16
N ARG A 221 -7.59 23.18 -16.72
CA ARG A 221 -8.27 22.14 -17.49
C ARG A 221 -9.74 22.44 -17.68
N GLN A 222 -10.39 22.97 -16.65
CA GLN A 222 -11.79 23.40 -16.71
C GLN A 222 -11.97 24.57 -17.68
N GLU A 223 -11.11 25.58 -17.62
CA GLU A 223 -11.10 26.71 -18.56
C GLU A 223 -10.92 26.26 -20.00
N GLN A 224 -9.98 25.35 -20.27
CA GLN A 224 -9.80 24.78 -21.61
C GLN A 224 -11.05 24.04 -22.10
N ALA A 225 -11.71 23.28 -21.22
CA ALA A 225 -12.95 22.60 -21.54
C ALA A 225 -14.09 23.59 -21.82
N MET A 226 -14.20 24.66 -21.04
CA MET A 226 -15.19 25.73 -21.26
C MET A 226 -14.93 26.48 -22.57
N ALA A 227 -13.68 26.86 -22.84
CA ALA A 227 -13.28 27.50 -24.08
C ALA A 227 -13.57 26.61 -25.30
N ARG A 228 -13.33 25.30 -25.20
CA ARG A 228 -13.70 24.33 -26.25
C ARG A 228 -15.21 24.26 -26.44
N ARG A 229 -15.99 24.22 -25.35
CA ARG A 229 -17.45 24.21 -25.40
C ARG A 229 -17.99 25.49 -26.04
N GLU A 230 -17.42 26.64 -25.71
CA GLU A 230 -17.82 27.93 -26.29
C GLU A 230 -17.49 28.01 -27.78
N LYS A 231 -16.27 27.59 -28.19
CA LYS A 231 -15.91 27.50 -29.61
C LYS A 231 -16.87 26.61 -30.39
N LEU A 232 -17.26 25.47 -29.84
CA LEU A 232 -18.25 24.59 -30.46
C LEU A 232 -19.63 25.27 -30.55
N ARG A 233 -20.05 25.99 -29.52
CA ARG A 233 -21.31 26.76 -29.52
C ARG A 233 -21.29 27.84 -30.61
N GLN A 234 -20.20 28.60 -30.73
CA GLN A 234 -20.04 29.62 -31.78
C GLN A 234 -20.02 29.01 -33.18
N ALA A 235 -19.29 27.91 -33.38
CA ALA A 235 -19.26 27.20 -34.66
C ALA A 235 -20.65 26.67 -35.06
N TYR A 236 -21.40 26.13 -34.10
CA TYR A 236 -22.77 25.69 -34.32
C TYR A 236 -23.69 26.85 -34.74
N LEU A 237 -23.62 27.99 -34.05
CA LEU A 237 -24.40 29.18 -34.41
C LEU A 237 -24.04 29.71 -35.81
N ARG A 238 -22.75 29.77 -36.15
CA ARG A 238 -22.30 30.15 -37.50
C ARG A 238 -22.86 29.21 -38.58
N LYS A 239 -22.80 27.89 -38.35
CA LYS A 239 -23.35 26.89 -39.27
C LYS A 239 -24.87 27.03 -39.44
N GLN A 240 -25.60 27.36 -38.38
CA GLN A 240 -27.04 27.64 -38.47
C GLN A 240 -27.32 28.89 -39.32
N LEU A 241 -26.57 29.96 -39.13
CA LEU A 241 -26.70 31.17 -39.95
C LEU A 241 -26.37 30.92 -41.43
N GLU A 242 -25.32 30.15 -41.72
CA GLU A 242 -24.98 29.76 -43.09
C GLU A 242 -26.08 28.94 -43.75
N LYS A 243 -26.70 28.01 -43.02
CA LYS A 243 -27.86 27.25 -43.52
C LYS A 243 -29.03 28.16 -43.88
N LEU A 244 -29.37 29.11 -43.01
CA LEU A 244 -30.45 30.08 -43.28
C LEU A 244 -30.13 30.95 -44.50
N LYS A 245 -28.89 31.43 -44.62
CA LYS A 245 -28.43 32.20 -45.79
C LYS A 245 -28.42 31.37 -47.08
N ALA A 246 -28.12 30.08 -47.01
CA ALA A 246 -28.18 29.19 -48.16
C ALA A 246 -29.63 28.96 -48.60
N ALA A 247 -30.54 28.70 -47.66
CA ALA A 247 -31.97 28.54 -47.93
C ALA A 247 -32.59 29.80 -48.56
N SER A 248 -32.28 31.00 -48.03
CA SER A 248 -32.78 32.25 -48.61
C SER A 248 -32.24 32.52 -50.02
N LYS A 249 -31.01 32.06 -50.34
CA LYS A 249 -30.45 32.20 -51.69
C LYS A 249 -31.09 31.25 -52.69
N THR A 250 -31.45 30.03 -52.27
CA THR A 250 -32.15 29.07 -53.13
C THR A 250 -33.60 29.47 -53.43
N GLU A 251 -34.23 30.28 -52.57
CA GLU A 251 -35.58 30.81 -52.81
C GLU A 251 -35.60 32.05 -53.73
N GLN A 252 -34.44 32.66 -54.01
CA GLN A 252 -34.31 33.85 -54.86
C GLN A 252 -33.84 33.54 -56.30
N THR A 253 -33.58 32.27 -56.61
CA THR A 253 -33.22 31.77 -57.95
C THR A 253 -34.37 30.98 -58.54
#